data_AF-A0A699ZVR3-F1
#
_entry.id   AF-A0A699ZVR3-F1
#
_cell.length_a   1.000
_cell.length_b   1.000
_cell.length_c   1.000
_cell.angle_alpha   90.00
_cell.angle_beta   90.00
_cell.angle_gamma   90.00
#
_symmetry.space_group_name_H-M   'P 1'
#
loop_
_entity.id
_entity.type
_entity.pdbx_description
1 polymer ?
#
loop_
_entity_poly.entity_id
_entity_poly.type
_entity_poly.pdbx_seq_one_letter_code
_entity_poly.pdbx_strand_id
1 'polypeptide(L)' 'MILDLIRDLSLSRFRPEDYSLLTNNCNHFTNEVSLLLTGSGIPSHYLTQHEVLMRSPMGQMLLPMIQQTQ' A
#
# COMPACT_ATOMS: atom_id res chain seq x y z
N MET A 1 5.41 23.37 -2.83
CA MET A 1 4.60 23.16 -1.61
C MET A 1 3.96 21.77 -1.59
N ILE A 2 2.88 21.49 -2.34
CA ILE A 2 2.29 20.12 -2.36
C ILE A 2 3.19 19.09 -3.05
N LEU A 3 3.80 19.46 -4.19
CA LEU A 3 4.69 18.54 -4.91
C LEU A 3 5.93 18.15 -4.11
N ASP A 4 6.45 19.06 -3.28
CA ASP A 4 7.60 18.79 -2.41
C ASP A 4 7.21 17.82 -1.29
N LEU A 5 6.04 18.00 -0.66
CA LEU A 5 5.53 17.06 0.34
C LEU A 5 5.30 15.66 -0.22
N ILE A 6 4.72 15.56 -1.42
CA ILE A 6 4.52 14.26 -2.08
C ILE A 6 5.87 13.64 -2.44
N ARG A 7 6.83 14.45 -2.91
CA ARG A 7 8.20 13.98 -3.19
C ARG A 7 8.88 13.45 -1.93
N ASP A 8 8.78 14.16 -0.81
CA ASP A 8 9.37 13.72 0.47
C ASP A 8 8.76 12.39 0.93
N LEU A 9 7.45 12.21 0.76
CA LEU A 9 6.76 10.95 1.05
C LEU A 9 7.27 9.80 0.15
N SER A 10 7.46 10.05 -1.15
CA SER A 10 8.03 9.08 -2.09
C SER A 10 9.49 8.73 -1.79
N LEU A 11 10.29 9.69 -1.31
CA LEU A 11 11.71 9.46 -1.01
C LEU A 11 11.97 8.82 0.35
N SER A 12 11.00 8.88 1.28
CA SER A 12 11.18 8.38 2.66
C SER A 12 10.52 7.03 2.93
N ARG A 13 9.30 6.80 2.43
CA ARG A 13 8.49 5.61 2.80
C ARG A 13 8.00 4.80 1.60
N PHE A 14 7.81 5.45 0.46
CA PHE A 14 7.30 4.80 -0.76
C PHE A 14 8.34 4.82 -1.87
N ARG A 15 9.60 4.54 -1.50
CA ARG A 15 10.66 4.37 -2.48
C ARG A 15 10.36 3.11 -3.30
N PRO A 16 10.72 3.08 -4.60
CA PRO A 16 10.49 1.90 -5.44
C PRO A 16 11.04 0.60 -4.84
N GLU A 17 12.21 0.67 -4.19
CA GLU A 17 12.86 -0.47 -3.53
C GLU A 17 12.14 -0.99 -2.27
N ASP A 18 11.26 -0.19 -1.67
CA ASP A 18 10.46 -0.59 -0.50
C ASP A 18 9.06 -1.08 -0.89
N TYR A 19 8.77 -1.17 -2.19
CA TYR A 19 7.45 -1.58 -2.67
C TYR A 19 7.14 -3.02 -2.22
N SER A 20 5.94 -3.20 -1.69
CA SER A 20 5.38 -4.51 -1.35
C SER A 20 3.94 -4.54 -1.83
N LEU A 21 3.63 -5.47 -2.72
CA LEU A 21 2.28 -5.65 -3.26
C LEU A 21 1.23 -5.83 -2.14
N LEU A 22 1.61 -6.41 -1.00
CA LEU A 22 0.69 -6.68 0.11
C LEU A 22 0.61 -5.54 1.13
N THR A 23 1.73 -4.89 1.43
CA THR A 23 1.88 -4.04 2.64
C THR A 23 2.45 -2.65 2.37
N ASN A 24 2.93 -2.36 1.15
CA ASN A 24 3.47 -1.05 0.80
C ASN A 24 3.31 -0.79 -0.70
N ASN A 25 2.06 -0.57 -1.13
CA ASN A 25 1.68 -0.43 -2.54
C ASN A 25 1.00 0.91 -2.82
N CYS A 26 0.41 1.05 -4.01
CA CYS A 26 -0.30 2.25 -4.43
C CYS A 26 -1.45 2.66 -3.48
N ASN A 27 -2.15 1.72 -2.86
CA ASN A 27 -3.24 2.03 -1.93
C ASN A 27 -2.70 2.65 -0.63
N HIS A 28 -1.56 2.15 -0.14
CA HIS A 28 -0.90 2.69 1.05
C HIS A 28 -0.37 4.10 0.80
N PHE A 29 0.25 4.32 -0.36
CA PHE A 29 0.69 5.66 -0.79
C PHE A 29 -0.50 6.62 -0.91
N THR A 30 -1.57 6.18 -1.59
CA THR A 30 -2.79 6.99 -1.77
C THR A 30 -3.42 7.36 -0.43
N ASN A 31 -3.41 6.46 0.55
CA ASN A 31 -3.92 6.74 1.88
C ASN A 31 -3.14 7.86 2.59
N GLU A 32 -1.80 7.81 2.54
CA GLU A 32 -0.95 8.84 3.13
C GLU A 32 -1.12 10.20 2.43
N VAL A 33 -1.21 10.20 1.09
CA VAL A 33 -1.50 11.42 0.33
C VAL A 33 -2.90 11.97 0.66
N SER A 34 -3.90 11.10 0.79
CA SER A 34 -5.27 11.49 1.16
C SER A 34 -5.32 12.10 2.56
N LEU A 35 -4.66 11.48 3.54
CA LEU A 35 -4.53 12.00 4.89
C LEU A 35 -3.84 13.37 4.91
N LEU A 36 -2.73 13.51 4.17
CA LEU A 36 -1.98 14.76 4.08
C LEU A 36 -2.82 15.90 3.48
N LEU A 37 -3.57 15.63 2.40
CA LEU A 37 -4.28 16.67 1.65
C LEU A 37 -5.67 16.98 2.20
N THR A 38 -6.33 16.00 2.82
CA THR A 38 -7.75 16.09 3.20
C THR A 38 -8.02 15.84 4.68
N GLY A 39 -7.01 15.38 5.44
CA GLY A 39 -7.19 14.92 6.82
C GLY A 39 -7.92 13.59 6.95
N SER A 40 -8.30 12.96 5.83
CA SER A 40 -9.05 11.70 5.80
C SER A 40 -8.36 10.67 4.91
N GLY A 41 -8.27 9.43 5.40
CA GLY A 41 -7.73 8.30 4.64
C GLY A 41 -8.74 7.73 3.64
N ILE A 42 -8.28 6.76 2.85
CA ILE A 42 -9.16 5.97 1.99
C ILE A 42 -9.89 4.89 2.81
N PRO A 43 -10.98 4.27 2.30
CA PRO A 43 -11.62 3.15 2.98
C PRO A 43 -10.64 2.01 3.31
N SER A 44 -10.69 1.53 4.56
CA SER A 44 -9.69 0.59 5.10
C SER A 44 -9.56 -0.74 4.33
N HIS A 45 -10.64 -1.20 3.67
CA HIS A 45 -10.63 -2.43 2.90
C HIS A 45 -9.67 -2.41 1.68
N TYR A 46 -9.26 -1.22 1.21
CA TYR A 46 -8.22 -1.09 0.19
C TYR A 46 -6.80 -1.30 0.75
N LEU A 47 -6.60 -1.04 2.05
CA LEU A 47 -5.33 -1.28 2.75
C LEU A 47 -5.21 -2.75 3.18
N THR A 48 -6.32 -3.36 3.56
CA THR A 48 -6.38 -4.73 4.06
C THR A 48 -6.84 -5.75 3.02
N GLN A 49 -6.70 -5.44 1.72
CA GLN A 49 -7.13 -6.33 0.64
C GLN A 49 -6.48 -7.72 0.72
N HIS A 50 -5.22 -7.78 1.18
CA HIS A 50 -4.51 -9.05 1.38
C HIS A 50 -5.14 -9.93 2.47
N GLU A 51 -5.84 -9.36 3.46
CA GLU A 51 -6.56 -10.14 4.46
C GLU A 51 -7.69 -10.95 3.85
N VAL A 52 -8.31 -10.44 2.77
CA VAL A 52 -9.36 -11.17 2.03
C VAL A 52 -8.77 -12.41 1.35
N LEU A 53 -7.56 -12.31 0.79
CA LEU A 53 -6.86 -13.47 0.23
C LEU A 53 -6.63 -14.53 1.32
N MET A 54 -6.17 -14.09 2.50
CA MET A 54 -5.88 -14.97 3.64
C MET A 54 -7.11 -15.72 4.18
N ARG A 55 -8.32 -15.23 3.92
CA ARG A 55 -9.57 -15.88 4.32
C ARG A 55 -9.95 -17.09 3.45
N SER A 56 -9.23 -17.34 2.35
CA SER A 56 -9.50 -18.47 1.46
C SER A 56 -8.33 -19.47 1.41
N PRO A 57 -8.59 -20.78 1.35
CA PRO A 57 -7.54 -21.79 1.20
C PRO A 57 -6.67 -21.55 -0.04
N MET A 58 -7.29 -21.17 -1.15
CA MET A 58 -6.57 -20.84 -2.39
C MET A 58 -5.67 -19.60 -2.22
N GLY A 59 -6.14 -18.55 -1.54
CA GLY A 59 -5.34 -17.35 -1.29
C GLY A 59 -4.15 -17.62 -0.38
N GLN A 60 -4.29 -18.50 0.62
CA GLN A 60 -3.15 -18.94 1.44
C GLN A 60 -2.10 -19.70 0.62
N MET A 61 -2.53 -20.52 -0.35
CA MET A 61 -1.62 -21.22 -1.26
C MET A 61 -0.90 -20.28 -2.23
N LEU A 62 -1.55 -19.19 -2.66
CA LEU A 62 -0.97 -18.21 -3.58
C LEU A 62 -0.08 -17.17 -2.90
N LEU A 63 -0.25 -16.96 -1.59
CA LEU A 63 0.46 -15.91 -0.84
C LEU A 63 1.99 -15.94 -1.04
N PRO A 64 2.69 -17.10 -1.01
CA PRO A 64 4.14 -17.14 -1.22
C PRO A 64 4.55 -16.66 -2.61
N MET A 65 3.75 -16.93 -3.64
CA MET A 65 4.01 -16.47 -5.01
C MET A 65 3.82 -14.96 -5.13
N ILE A 66 2.78 -14.43 -4.46
CA ILE A 66 2.48 -12.99 -4.47
C ILE A 66 3.56 -12.20 -3.72
N GLN A 67 4.07 -12.74 -2.61
CA GLN A 67 5.15 -12.12 -1.81
C GLN A 67 6.48 -12.00 -2.58
N GLN A 68 6.70 -12.83 -3.61
CA GLN A 68 7.88 -12.74 -4.48
C GLN A 68 7.75 -11.64 -5.54
N THR A 69 6.56 -11.03 -5.67
CA THR A 69 6.32 -9.96 -6.63
C THR A 69 6.71 -8.64 -5.99
N GLN A 70 7.84 -8.10 -6.43
CA GLN A 70 8.28 -6.73 -6.15
C GLN A 70 7.69 -5.78 -7.20
#